data_AF-A0A0Q9ZTJ3-F1
#
_entry.id   AF-A0A0Q9ZTJ3-F1
#
_cell.length_a   1.000
_cell.length_b   1.000
_cell.length_c   1.000
_cell.angle_alpha   90.00
_cell.angle_beta   90.00
_cell.angle_gamma   90.00
#
_symmetry.space_group_name_H-M   'P 1'
#
loop_
_entity.id
_entity.type
_entity.pdbx_description
1 polymer ?
#
loop_
_entity_poly.entity_id
_entity_poly.type
_entity_poly.pdbx_seq_one_letter_code
_entity_poly.pdbx_strand_id
1 'polypeptide(L)'
;MSNIVQRNLQRSLAKSVSVLAEETGLSPNEIMNTLNDEYGYVTPELLPDLNKQVELDRAADLHAKQKKIKVNKVAVLKTALDREASELAKIVRDKNEERKPQV
;
A
#
# COMPACT_ATOMS: atom_id res chain seq x y z
N MET A 1 -1.77 -25.42 -22.01
CA MET A 1 -0.86 -24.79 -21.03
C MET A 1 -1.68 -23.76 -20.27
N SER A 2 -1.69 -23.84 -18.93
CA SER A 2 -2.80 -23.34 -18.11
C SER A 2 -2.86 -21.81 -18.01
N ASN A 3 -4.08 -21.26 -18.04
CA ASN A 3 -4.39 -19.84 -17.83
C ASN A 3 -3.66 -19.20 -16.62
N ILE A 4 -3.28 -20.01 -15.63
CA ILE A 4 -2.54 -19.58 -14.43
C ILE A 4 -1.12 -19.16 -14.78
N VAL A 5 -0.42 -19.89 -15.65
CA VAL A 5 0.95 -19.58 -16.05
C VAL A 5 0.98 -18.28 -16.85
N GLN A 6 0.05 -18.13 -17.81
CA GLN A 6 -0.08 -16.89 -18.59
C GLN A 6 -0.43 -15.69 -17.71
N ARG A 7 -1.37 -15.84 -16.76
CA ARG A 7 -1.75 -14.76 -15.84
C ARG A 7 -0.60 -14.34 -14.90
N ASN A 8 0.18 -15.31 -14.43
CA ASN A 8 1.34 -15.02 -13.59
C ASN A 8 2.45 -14.31 -14.38
N LEU A 9 2.65 -14.69 -15.64
CA LEU A 9 3.58 -14.00 -16.55
C LEU A 9 3.14 -12.55 -16.77
N GLN A 10 1.87 -12.33 -17.13
CA GLN A 10 1.29 -10.99 -17.30
C GLN A 10 1.43 -10.13 -16.05
N ARG A 11 1.19 -10.71 -14.87
CA ARG A 11 1.36 -9.98 -13.60
C ARG A 11 2.81 -9.62 -13.30
N SER A 12 3.74 -10.51 -13.59
CA SER A 12 5.16 -10.24 -13.43
C SER A 12 5.63 -9.14 -14.36
N LEU A 13 5.20 -9.18 -15.63
CA LEU A 13 5.50 -8.15 -16.62
C LEU A 13 4.89 -6.80 -16.23
N ALA A 14 3.62 -6.78 -15.84
CA ALA A 14 2.94 -5.58 -15.35
C ALA A 14 3.68 -4.92 -14.19
N LYS A 15 4.21 -5.73 -13.25
CA LYS A 15 4.99 -5.24 -12.12
C LYS A 15 6.33 -4.64 -12.57
N SER A 16 7.07 -5.31 -13.45
CA SER A 16 8.33 -4.77 -13.98
C SER A 16 8.13 -3.48 -14.75
N VAL A 17 7.09 -3.40 -15.59
CA VAL A 17 6.74 -2.17 -16.33
C VAL A 17 6.39 -1.04 -15.35
N SER A 18 5.66 -1.33 -14.27
CA SER A 18 5.30 -0.33 -13.27
C SER A 18 6.53 0.24 -12.55
N VAL A 19 7.50 -0.63 -12.19
CA VAL A 19 8.76 -0.19 -11.56
C VAL A 19 9.58 0.66 -12.53
N LEU A 20 9.72 0.21 -13.79
CA LEU A 20 10.44 0.98 -14.80
C LEU A 20 9.78 2.34 -15.08
N ALA A 21 8.45 2.43 -15.04
CA ALA A 21 7.73 3.69 -15.19
C ALA A 21 8.03 4.66 -14.04
N GLU A 22 8.13 4.16 -12.81
CA GLU A 22 8.53 4.97 -11.65
C GLU A 22 10.00 5.42 -11.73
N GLU A 23 10.91 4.58 -12.24
CA GLU A 23 12.35 4.89 -12.32
C GLU A 23 12.71 5.81 -13.49
N THR A 24 12.06 5.64 -14.64
CA THR A 24 12.38 6.37 -15.89
C THR A 24 11.50 7.59 -16.11
N GLY A 25 10.33 7.66 -15.45
CA GLY A 25 9.32 8.69 -15.71
C GLY A 25 8.57 8.52 -17.03
N LEU A 26 8.84 7.45 -17.80
CA LEU A 26 8.14 7.14 -19.04
C LEU A 26 6.77 6.52 -18.77
N SER A 27 5.85 6.67 -19.71
CA SER A 27 4.54 6.04 -19.59
C SER A 27 4.66 4.51 -19.73
N PRO A 28 3.82 3.73 -19.04
CA PRO A 28 3.80 2.27 -19.18
C PRO A 28 3.66 1.82 -20.65
N ASN A 29 2.90 2.54 -21.46
CA ASN A 29 2.72 2.26 -22.89
C ASN A 29 4.02 2.42 -23.69
N GLU A 30 4.79 3.46 -23.43
CA GLU A 30 6.09 3.66 -24.10
C GLU A 30 7.08 2.55 -23.73
N ILE A 31 7.12 2.16 -22.46
CA ILE A 31 7.98 1.07 -21.99
C ILE A 31 7.56 -0.26 -22.63
N MET A 32 6.26 -0.53 -22.71
CA MET A 32 5.74 -1.73 -23.37
C MET A 32 6.05 -1.76 -24.86
N ASN A 33 5.93 -0.63 -25.55
CA ASN A 33 6.29 -0.53 -26.97
C ASN A 33 7.78 -0.82 -27.17
N THR A 34 8.67 -0.19 -26.39
CA THR A 34 10.12 -0.44 -26.48
C THR A 34 10.48 -1.89 -26.19
N LEU A 35 9.90 -2.49 -25.14
CA LEU A 35 10.13 -3.90 -24.80
C LEU A 35 9.62 -4.86 -25.87
N ASN A 36 8.54 -4.48 -26.55
CA ASN A 36 7.99 -5.29 -27.63
C ASN A 36 8.79 -5.15 -28.93
N ASP A 37 9.27 -3.94 -29.23
CA ASP A 37 10.10 -3.66 -30.40
C ASP A 37 11.48 -4.35 -30.30
N GLU A 38 12.08 -4.40 -29.10
CA GLU A 38 13.39 -5.02 -28.91
C GLU A 38 13.34 -6.55 -28.73
N TYR A 39 12.28 -7.08 -28.10
CA TYR A 39 12.28 -8.48 -27.63
C TYR A 39 11.02 -9.27 -27.98
N GLY A 40 9.98 -8.64 -28.54
CA GLY A 40 8.73 -9.31 -28.93
C GLY A 40 7.96 -9.96 -27.77
N TYR A 41 8.11 -9.43 -26.55
CA TYR A 41 7.59 -10.06 -25.32
C TYR A 41 6.06 -10.08 -25.22
N VAL A 42 5.33 -9.23 -25.94
CA VAL A 42 3.87 -9.11 -25.80
C VAL A 42 3.21 -9.07 -27.18
N THR A 43 2.46 -10.12 -27.52
CA THR A 43 1.65 -10.09 -28.75
C THR A 43 0.65 -8.92 -28.69
N PRO A 44 0.40 -8.20 -29.80
CA PRO A 44 -0.46 -7.01 -29.80
C PRO A 44 -1.87 -7.24 -29.22
N GLU A 45 -2.35 -8.47 -29.32
CA GLU A 45 -3.64 -8.93 -28.80
C GLU A 45 -3.73 -8.93 -27.27
N LEU A 46 -2.58 -9.04 -26.56
CA LEU A 46 -2.50 -9.11 -25.10
C LEU A 46 -2.21 -7.74 -24.44
N LEU A 47 -1.87 -6.73 -25.23
CA LEU A 47 -1.59 -5.37 -24.73
C LEU A 47 -2.77 -4.74 -23.96
N PRO A 48 -4.03 -4.84 -24.42
CA PRO A 48 -5.16 -4.27 -23.69
C PRO A 48 -5.38 -4.89 -22.31
N ASP A 49 -5.22 -6.22 -22.23
CA ASP A 49 -5.36 -6.96 -20.97
C ASP A 49 -4.23 -6.62 -19.99
N LEU A 50 -3.00 -6.48 -20.50
CA LEU A 50 -1.84 -6.10 -19.70
C LEU A 50 -1.99 -4.67 -19.16
N ASN A 51 -2.43 -3.72 -20.00
CA ASN A 51 -2.71 -2.34 -19.59
C ASN A 51 -3.75 -2.27 -18.47
N LYS A 52 -4.87 -2.98 -18.63
CA LYS A 52 -5.91 -3.08 -17.61
C LYS A 52 -5.36 -3.66 -16.31
N GLN A 53 -4.45 -4.64 -16.39
CA GLN A 53 -3.84 -5.25 -15.22
C GLN A 53 -2.87 -4.29 -14.50
N VAL A 54 -2.08 -3.50 -15.24
CA VAL A 54 -1.24 -2.43 -14.66
C VAL A 54 -2.09 -1.40 -13.92
N GLU A 55 -3.21 -0.96 -14.51
CA GLU A 55 -4.12 -0.01 -13.86
C GLU A 55 -4.74 -0.58 -12.59
N LEU A 56 -5.18 -1.84 -12.62
CA LEU A 56 -5.74 -2.54 -11.45
C LEU A 56 -4.70 -2.70 -10.34
N ASP A 57 -3.46 -3.07 -10.68
CA ASP A 57 -2.37 -3.19 -9.71
C ASP A 57 -2.02 -1.82 -9.11
N ARG A 58 -1.98 -0.75 -9.91
CA ARG A 58 -1.77 0.63 -9.42
C ARG A 58 -2.89 1.09 -8.49
N ALA A 59 -4.14 0.82 -8.84
CA ALA A 59 -5.30 1.15 -8.00
C ALA A 59 -5.27 0.36 -6.68
N ALA A 60 -4.90 -0.92 -6.72
CA ALA A 60 -4.73 -1.76 -5.54
C ALA A 60 -3.61 -1.23 -4.63
N ASP A 61 -2.49 -0.80 -5.19
CA ASP A 61 -1.37 -0.23 -4.43
C ASP A 61 -1.74 1.12 -3.80
N LEU A 62 -2.45 1.99 -4.51
CA LEU A 62 -2.99 3.23 -3.97
C LEU A 62 -3.94 2.96 -2.81
N HIS A 63 -4.87 2.01 -2.97
CA HIS A 63 -5.81 1.62 -1.93
C HIS A 63 -5.09 1.01 -0.71
N ALA A 64 -4.07 0.17 -0.93
CA ALA A 64 -3.26 -0.40 0.14
C ALA A 64 -2.47 0.67 0.90
N LYS A 65 -1.85 1.63 0.20
CA LYS A 65 -1.16 2.78 0.80
C LYS A 65 -2.13 3.62 1.65
N GLN A 66 -3.31 3.95 1.12
CA GLN A 66 -4.34 4.69 1.85
C GLN A 66 -4.85 3.95 3.09
N LYS A 67 -5.11 2.64 2.98
CA LYS A 67 -5.54 1.81 4.12
C LYS A 67 -4.48 1.74 5.20
N LYS A 68 -3.19 1.58 4.85
CA LYS A 68 -2.08 1.62 5.81
C LYS A 68 -1.98 2.98 6.53
N ILE A 69 -2.15 4.09 5.81
CA ILE A 69 -2.17 5.44 6.42
C ILE A 69 -3.32 5.58 7.41
N LYS A 70 -4.52 5.09 7.07
CA LYS A 70 -5.69 5.13 7.97
C LYS A 70 -5.45 4.32 9.26
N VAL A 71 -4.93 3.10 9.15
CA VAL A 71 -4.62 2.26 10.31
C VAL A 71 -3.56 2.91 11.22
N ASN A 72 -2.53 3.52 10.63
CA ASN A 72 -1.50 4.22 11.40
C ASN A 72 -2.07 5.43 12.16
N LYS A 73 -2.93 6.24 11.52
CA LYS A 73 -3.59 7.38 12.18
C LYS A 73 -4.46 6.96 13.37
N VAL A 74 -5.22 5.86 13.23
CA VAL A 74 -6.03 5.31 14.32
C VAL A 74 -5.16 4.81 15.47
N ALA A 75 -4.03 4.16 15.17
CA ALA A 75 -3.09 3.70 16.19
C ALA A 75 -2.50 4.89 16.98
N VAL A 76 -2.07 5.96 16.29
CA VAL A 76 -1.55 7.17 16.94
C VAL A 76 -2.59 7.83 17.84
N LEU A 77 -3.84 7.97 17.37
CA LEU A 77 -4.93 8.54 18.18
C LEU A 77 -5.22 7.68 19.42
N LYS A 78 -5.25 6.35 19.27
CA LYS A 78 -5.45 5.45 20.41
C LYS A 78 -4.35 5.59 21.45
N THR A 79 -3.08 5.63 21.03
CA THR A 79 -1.94 5.83 21.93
C THR A 79 -1.98 7.18 22.63
N ALA A 80 -2.43 8.25 21.95
CA ALA A 80 -2.61 9.56 22.56
C ALA A 80 -3.69 9.52 23.66
N LEU A 81 -4.85 8.92 23.38
CA LEU A 81 -5.94 8.75 24.34
C LEU A 81 -5.53 7.90 25.55
N ASP A 82 -4.84 6.79 25.33
CA ASP A 82 -4.36 5.91 26.40
C ASP A 82 -3.37 6.65 27.33
N ARG A 83 -2.57 7.56 26.77
CA ARG A 83 -1.62 8.39 27.53
C ARG A 83 -2.34 9.44 28.37
N GLU A 84 -3.30 10.17 27.81
CA GLU A 84 -4.10 11.14 28.56
C GLU A 84 -4.92 10.48 29.67
N ALA A 85 -5.54 9.32 29.38
CA ALA A 85 -6.26 8.54 30.37
C ALA A 85 -5.35 8.07 31.51
N SER A 86 -4.12 7.66 31.20
CA SER A 86 -3.13 7.25 32.21
C SER A 86 -2.69 8.41 33.10
N GLU A 87 -2.48 9.60 32.54
CA GLU A 87 -2.13 10.80 33.31
C GLU A 87 -3.30 11.25 34.21
N LEU A 88 -4.53 11.22 33.70
CA LEU A 88 -5.72 11.50 34.51
C LEU A 88 -5.91 10.47 35.64
N ALA A 89 -5.65 9.18 35.36
CA ALA A 89 -5.72 8.13 36.36
C ALA A 89 -4.67 8.31 37.48
N LYS A 90 -3.46 8.77 37.16
CA LYS A 90 -2.45 9.15 38.16
C LYS A 90 -2.95 10.31 39.03
N ILE A 91 -3.45 11.38 38.42
CA ILE A 91 -3.97 12.54 39.16
C ILE A 91 -5.10 12.14 40.11
N VAL A 92 -6.01 11.25 39.69
CA VAL A 92 -7.10 10.76 40.55
C VAL A 92 -6.57 9.89 41.69
N ARG A 93 -5.56 9.05 41.42
CA ARG A 93 -4.92 8.22 42.45
C ARG A 93 -4.21 9.07 43.49
N ASP A 94 -3.39 10.04 43.06
CA ASP A 94 -2.63 10.90 43.94
C ASP A 94 -3.56 11.73 44.84
N LYS A 95 -4.66 12.28 44.26
CA LYS A 95 -5.71 12.97 45.03
C LYS A 95 -6.44 12.07 46.03
N ASN A 96 -6.58 10.79 45.74
CA ASN A 96 -7.21 9.84 46.66
C ASN A 96 -6.26 9.35 47.76
N GLU A 97 -4.95 9.31 47.49
CA GLU A 97 -3.94 8.99 48.51
C GLU A 97 -3.75 10.16 49.49
N GLU A 98 -3.81 11.42 49.05
CA GLU A 98 -3.82 12.61 49.92
C GLU A 98 -5.05 12.69 50.85
N ARG A 99 -6.15 12.02 50.50
CA ARG A 99 -7.39 11.98 51.31
C ARG A 99 -7.46 10.84 52.32
N LYS A 100 -6.48 9.94 52.36
CA LYS A 100 -6.46 8.88 53.38
C LYS A 100 -6.05 9.50 54.73
N PRO A 101 -6.85 9.33 55.81
CA PRO A 101 -6.42 9.76 57.13
C PRO A 101 -5.17 8.97 57.53
N GLN A 102 -4.13 9.68 57.95
CA GLN A 102 -2.96 9.07 58.57
C GLN A 102 -3.44 8.48 59.91
N VAL A 103 -3.53 7.16 59.97
CA VAL A 103 -3.75 6.38 61.20
C VAL A 103 -2.40 6.00 61.76
#